data_AF-A0A2H0UCU1-F1
#
_entry.id   AF-A0A2H0UCU1-F1
#
_cell.length_a   1.000
_cell.length_b   1.000
_cell.length_c   1.000
_cell.angle_alpha   90.00
_cell.angle_beta   90.00
_cell.angle_gamma   90.00
#
_symmetry.space_group_name_H-M   'P 1'
#
loop_
_entity.id
_entity.type
_entity.pdbx_description
1 polymer ?
#
loop_
_entity_poly.entity_id
_entity_poly.type
_entity_poly.pdbx_seq_one_letter_code
_entity_poly.pdbx_strand_id
1 'polypeptide(L)'
;MELSLFLGQLLGIYFIVAGVIVILRRKSLIPAVAEFGDNRALILVVALVEFIAGLAIAIAHPIFTLDWKGLITLVGWWMMVEGVLYLMLPHSRMRKFIRMVNKLRWYTLGGALSILIGVYLAGGGFGFW
;
A
#
# COMPACT_ATOMS: atom_id res chain seq x y z
N MET A 1 -1.50 -22.43 -0.01
CA MET A 1 -2.31 -22.25 1.22
C MET A 1 -1.47 -21.60 2.31
N GLU A 2 -0.35 -22.20 2.73
CA GLU A 2 0.60 -21.61 3.69
C GLU A 2 1.02 -20.17 3.36
N LEU A 3 1.50 -19.92 2.12
CA LEU A 3 1.92 -18.57 1.71
C LEU A 3 0.75 -17.57 1.74
N SER A 4 -0.46 -18.00 1.34
CA SER A 4 -1.64 -17.15 1.39
C SER A 4 -1.95 -16.74 2.82
N LEU A 5 -1.94 -17.69 3.77
CA LEU A 5 -2.18 -17.40 5.19
C LEU A 5 -1.13 -16.44 5.74
N PHE A 6 0.15 -16.70 5.47
CA PHE A 6 1.24 -15.82 5.87
C PHE A 6 1.07 -14.39 5.32
N LEU A 7 0.80 -14.24 4.02
CA LEU A 7 0.61 -12.93 3.40
C LEU A 7 -0.66 -12.24 3.92
N GLY A 8 -1.73 -12.98 4.20
CA GLY A 8 -2.96 -12.44 4.81
C GLY A 8 -2.71 -11.89 6.21
N GLN A 9 -1.94 -12.61 7.03
CA GLN A 9 -1.52 -12.15 8.36
C GLN A 9 -0.62 -10.92 8.26
N LEU A 10 0.42 -11.00 7.43
CA LEU A 10 1.42 -9.94 7.25
C LEU A 10 0.79 -8.64 6.75
N LEU A 11 0.11 -8.70 5.60
CA LEU A 11 -0.51 -7.53 4.99
C LEU A 11 -1.71 -7.05 5.81
N GLY A 12 -2.48 -7.97 6.39
CA GLY A 12 -3.62 -7.64 7.25
C GLY A 12 -3.21 -6.79 8.45
N ILE A 13 -2.22 -7.26 9.22
CA ILE A 13 -1.68 -6.51 10.37
C ILE A 13 -1.07 -5.19 9.90
N TYR A 14 -0.28 -5.20 8.83
CA TYR A 14 0.33 -3.99 8.28
C TYR A 14 -0.73 -2.93 7.95
N PHE A 15 -1.78 -3.27 7.22
CA PHE A 15 -2.82 -2.33 6.81
C PHE A 15 -3.65 -1.81 7.98
N ILE A 16 -3.92 -2.63 9.00
CA ILE A 16 -4.58 -2.18 10.24
C ILE A 16 -3.70 -1.13 10.94
N VAL A 17 -2.45 -1.48 11.22
CA VAL A 17 -1.52 -0.60 11.96
C VAL A 17 -1.27 0.69 11.20
N ALA A 18 -0.97 0.61 9.90
CA ALA A 18 -0.76 1.77 9.04
C ALA A 18 -2.00 2.65 8.97
N GLY A 19 -3.19 2.06 8.78
CA GLY A 19 -4.45 2.81 8.70
C GLY A 19 -4.78 3.56 9.99
N VAL A 20 -4.56 2.93 11.15
CA VAL A 20 -4.72 3.58 12.47
C VAL A 20 -3.75 4.75 12.61
N ILE A 21 -2.47 4.55 12.29
CA ILE A 21 -1.46 5.62 12.33
C ILE A 21 -1.84 6.77 11.40
N VAL A 22 -2.30 6.47 10.18
CA VAL A 22 -2.73 7.46 9.20
C VAL A 22 -3.88 8.30 9.73
N ILE A 23 -4.88 7.69 10.36
CA ILE A 23 -6.01 8.43 10.95
C ILE A 23 -5.55 9.28 12.13
N LEU A 24 -4.83 8.69 13.10
CA LEU A 24 -4.46 9.36 14.33
C LEU A 24 -3.43 10.48 14.10
N ARG A 25 -2.48 10.26 13.20
CA ARG A 25 -1.35 11.18 12.93
C ARG A 25 -1.48 11.97 11.63
N ARG A 26 -2.66 12.02 11.00
CA ARG A 26 -2.92 12.74 9.73
C ARG A 26 -2.30 14.14 9.67
N LYS A 27 -2.42 14.95 10.73
CA LYS A 27 -1.85 16.31 10.77
C LYS A 27 -0.32 16.34 10.66
N SER A 28 0.35 15.32 11.20
CA SER A 28 1.81 15.15 11.13
C SER A 28 2.25 14.50 9.83
N LEU A 29 1.42 13.66 9.22
CA LEU A 29 1.77 12.94 7.99
C LEU A 29 1.60 13.80 6.72
N ILE A 30 0.62 14.70 6.69
CA ILE A 30 0.42 15.63 5.57
C ILE A 30 1.70 16.41 5.20
N PRO A 31 2.40 17.10 6.14
CA PRO A 31 3.65 17.77 5.80
C PRO A 31 4.75 16.78 5.42
N ALA A 32 4.88 15.65 6.11
CA ALA A 32 5.88 14.63 5.79
C ALA A 32 5.73 14.05 4.36
N VAL A 33 4.49 13.83 3.91
CA VAL A 33 4.21 13.37 2.53
C VAL A 33 4.47 14.48 1.51
N ALA A 34 4.29 15.75 1.88
CA ALA A 34 4.69 16.87 1.02
C ALA A 34 6.21 16.93 0.84
N GLU A 35 6.97 16.78 1.94
CA GLU A 35 8.43 16.72 1.92
C GLU A 35 8.95 15.49 1.14
N PHE A 36 8.30 14.34 1.29
CA PHE A 36 8.57 13.14 0.48
C PHE A 36 8.44 13.45 -1.02
N GLY A 37 7.33 14.07 -1.44
CA GLY A 37 7.11 14.45 -2.84
C GLY A 37 8.12 15.46 -3.38
N ASP A 38 8.81 16.17 -2.49
CA ASP A 38 9.83 17.13 -2.84
C ASP A 38 11.24 16.51 -2.98
N ASN A 39 11.47 15.34 -2.36
CA ASN A 39 12.74 14.62 -2.37
C ASN A 39 12.79 13.51 -3.44
N ARG A 40 13.46 13.80 -4.57
CA ARG A 40 13.58 12.86 -5.70
C ARG A 40 14.28 11.56 -5.33
N ALA A 41 15.36 11.62 -4.54
CA ALA A 41 16.12 10.43 -4.17
C ALA A 41 15.26 9.48 -3.33
N LEU A 42 14.50 10.03 -2.38
CA LEU A 42 13.61 9.25 -1.53
C LEU A 42 12.48 8.58 -2.33
N ILE A 43 11.88 9.30 -3.29
CA ILE A 43 10.86 8.72 -4.19
C ILE A 43 11.44 7.51 -4.94
N LEU A 44 12.64 7.64 -5.51
CA LEU A 44 13.26 6.54 -6.27
C LEU A 44 13.55 5.32 -5.39
N VAL A 45 14.03 5.53 -4.16
CA VAL A 45 14.28 4.44 -3.22
C VAL A 45 12.97 3.74 -2.84
N VAL A 46 11.93 4.50 -2.49
CA VAL A 46 10.61 3.94 -2.15
C VAL A 46 10.04 3.19 -3.34
N ALA A 47 10.10 3.76 -4.54
CA ALA A 47 9.61 3.13 -5.76
C ALA A 47 10.32 1.81 -6.09
N LEU A 48 11.64 1.73 -5.88
CA LEU A 48 12.40 0.48 -6.06
C LEU A 48 11.98 -0.59 -5.05
N VAL A 49 11.87 -0.22 -3.77
CA VAL A 49 11.46 -1.15 -2.70
C VAL A 49 10.03 -1.64 -2.94
N GLU A 50 9.12 -0.73 -3.26
CA GLU A 50 7.73 -1.02 -3.58
C GLU A 50 7.59 -1.93 -4.80
N PHE A 51 8.34 -1.64 -5.87
CA PHE A 51 8.36 -2.47 -7.07
C PHE A 51 8.85 -3.89 -6.77
N ILE A 52 9.96 -4.04 -6.05
CA ILE A 52 10.51 -5.36 -5.70
C ILE A 52 9.53 -6.14 -4.82
N ALA A 53 8.93 -5.49 -3.82
CA ALA A 53 7.94 -6.12 -2.95
C ALA A 53 6.68 -6.54 -3.73
N GLY A 54 6.16 -5.67 -4.59
CA GLY A 54 5.01 -5.96 -5.45
C GLY A 54 5.29 -7.11 -6.42
N LEU A 55 6.46 -7.09 -7.07
CA LEU A 55 6.91 -8.14 -7.98
C LEU A 55 7.04 -9.49 -7.27
N ALA A 56 7.60 -9.51 -6.06
CA ALA A 56 7.72 -10.71 -5.24
C ALA A 56 6.33 -11.33 -4.95
N ILE A 57 5.35 -10.51 -4.56
CA ILE A 57 3.98 -10.97 -4.30
C ILE A 57 3.31 -11.43 -5.60
N ALA A 58 3.43 -10.66 -6.68
CA ALA A 58 2.77 -10.95 -7.96
C ALA A 58 3.23 -12.29 -8.56
N ILE A 59 4.52 -12.62 -8.44
CA ILE A 59 5.09 -13.88 -8.92
C ILE A 59 4.80 -15.03 -7.95
N ALA A 60 4.94 -14.82 -6.64
CA ALA A 60 4.80 -15.89 -5.64
C ALA A 60 3.33 -16.23 -5.33
N HIS A 61 2.40 -15.30 -5.55
CA HIS A 61 0.99 -15.45 -5.22
C HIS A 61 0.07 -15.04 -6.40
N PRO A 62 0.07 -15.77 -7.54
CA PRO A 62 -0.77 -15.48 -8.70
C PRO A 62 -2.17 -16.12 -8.58
N ILE A 63 -2.88 -15.87 -7.48
CA ILE A 63 -4.21 -16.45 -7.21
C ILE A 63 -5.30 -15.43 -7.55
N PHE A 64 -6.13 -15.73 -8.54
CA PHE A 64 -7.22 -14.85 -8.99
C PHE A 64 -8.58 -15.40 -8.55
N THR A 65 -8.88 -15.24 -7.26
CA THR A 65 -10.15 -15.66 -6.63
C THR A 65 -10.92 -14.43 -6.14
N LEU A 66 -12.24 -14.54 -5.97
CA LEU A 66 -13.08 -13.44 -5.44
C LEU A 66 -13.08 -13.38 -3.89
N ASP A 67 -12.15 -14.08 -3.24
CA ASP A 67 -11.98 -14.09 -1.79
C ASP A 67 -10.78 -13.22 -1.36
N TRP A 68 -10.43 -13.27 -0.07
CA TRP A 68 -9.32 -12.52 0.50
C TRP A 68 -7.96 -12.86 -0.15
N LYS A 69 -7.80 -14.05 -0.73
CA LYS A 69 -6.54 -14.45 -1.40
C LYS A 69 -6.35 -13.68 -2.70
N GLY A 70 -7.42 -13.47 -3.47
CA GLY A 70 -7.36 -12.64 -4.67
C GLY A 70 -7.02 -11.19 -4.35
N LEU A 71 -7.48 -10.67 -3.21
CA LEU A 71 -7.12 -9.33 -2.76
C LEU A 71 -5.62 -9.17 -2.48
N ILE A 72 -4.95 -10.20 -1.94
CA ILE A 72 -3.49 -10.21 -1.78
C ILE A 72 -2.78 -10.08 -3.13
N THR A 73 -3.25 -10.85 -4.12
CA THR A 73 -2.70 -10.80 -5.49
C THR A 73 -2.89 -9.42 -6.10
N LEU A 74 -4.08 -8.82 -5.95
CA LEU A 74 -4.35 -7.45 -6.41
C LEU A 74 -3.43 -6.42 -5.75
N VAL A 75 -3.15 -6.54 -4.44
CA VAL A 75 -2.20 -5.66 -3.74
C VAL A 75 -0.79 -5.79 -4.34
N GLY A 76 -0.31 -7.01 -4.59
CA GLY A 76 1.00 -7.23 -5.21
C GLY A 76 1.10 -6.57 -6.59
N TRP A 77 0.10 -6.77 -7.44
CA TRP A 77 0.04 -6.14 -8.77
C TRP A 77 -0.06 -4.62 -8.68
N TRP A 78 -0.84 -4.08 -7.75
CA TRP A 78 -0.96 -2.64 -7.54
C TRP A 78 0.38 -2.02 -7.16
N MET A 79 1.07 -2.57 -6.16
CA MET A 79 2.40 -2.10 -5.74
C MET A 79 3.42 -2.17 -6.87
N MET A 80 3.38 -3.24 -7.66
CA MET A 80 4.28 -3.38 -8.81
C MET A 80 4.04 -2.28 -9.85
N VAL A 81 2.78 -2.02 -10.20
CA VAL A 81 2.42 -0.97 -11.16
C VAL A 81 2.75 0.41 -10.62
N GLU A 82 2.42 0.70 -9.36
CA GLU A 82 2.72 1.98 -8.69
C GLU A 82 4.23 2.25 -8.65
N GLY A 83 5.04 1.26 -8.24
CA GLY A 83 6.49 1.35 -8.25
C GLY A 83 7.06 1.64 -9.64
N VAL A 84 6.57 0.97 -10.69
CA VAL A 84 6.98 1.25 -12.08
C VAL A 84 6.61 2.67 -12.49
N LEU A 85 5.39 3.13 -12.18
CA LEU A 85 4.96 4.50 -12.47
C LEU A 85 5.85 5.52 -11.76
N TYR A 86 6.24 5.27 -10.51
CA TYR A 86 7.13 6.15 -9.76
C TYR A 86 8.54 6.24 -10.36
N LEU A 87 9.05 5.14 -10.92
CA LEU A 87 10.35 5.11 -11.59
C LEU A 87 10.33 5.77 -12.98
N MET A 88 9.21 5.63 -13.71
CA MET A 88 9.10 6.13 -15.09
C MET A 88 8.68 7.59 -15.18
N LEU A 89 7.88 8.09 -14.24
CA LEU A 89 7.30 9.43 -14.34
C LEU A 89 8.33 10.53 -14.01
N PRO A 90 8.34 11.64 -14.76
CA PRO A 90 9.16 12.81 -14.42
C PRO A 90 8.86 13.33 -13.01
N HIS A 91 9.90 13.76 -12.29
CA HIS A 91 9.79 14.27 -10.90
C HIS A 91 8.73 15.36 -10.74
N SER A 92 8.60 16.25 -11.72
CA SER A 92 7.60 17.32 -11.72
C SER A 92 6.15 16.78 -11.75
N ARG A 93 5.90 15.72 -12.52
CA ARG A 93 4.59 15.05 -12.58
C ARG A 93 4.31 14.30 -11.28
N MET A 94 5.32 13.61 -10.74
CA MET A 94 5.20 12.88 -9.48
C MET A 94 4.85 13.82 -8.32
N ARG A 95 5.61 14.90 -8.18
CA ARG A 95 5.37 15.92 -7.16
C ARG A 95 3.96 16.52 -7.27
N LYS A 96 3.50 16.79 -8.49
CA LYS A 96 2.14 17.31 -8.72
C LYS A 96 1.07 16.28 -8.31
N PHE A 97 1.27 15.01 -8.64
CA PHE A 97 0.39 13.91 -8.25
C PHE A 97 0.30 13.77 -6.73
N ILE A 98 1.44 13.72 -6.04
CA ILE A 98 1.51 13.62 -4.57
C ILE A 98 0.77 14.80 -3.91
N ARG A 99 1.00 16.04 -4.38
CA ARG A 99 0.30 17.23 -3.84
C ARG A 99 -1.21 17.21 -4.08
N MET A 100 -1.65 16.61 -5.19
CA MET A 100 -3.07 16.47 -5.51
C MET A 100 -3.78 15.52 -4.52
N VAL A 101 -3.14 14.40 -4.20
CA VAL A 101 -3.69 13.39 -3.27
C VAL A 101 -3.42 13.72 -1.79
N ASN A 102 -2.49 14.62 -1.50
CA ASN A 102 -2.15 15.04 -0.13
C ASN A 102 -3.19 16.02 0.46
N LYS A 103 -4.44 15.57 0.64
CA LYS A 103 -5.55 16.31 1.26
C LYS A 103 -6.08 15.56 2.47
N LEU A 104 -6.51 16.27 3.50
CA LEU A 104 -7.01 15.68 4.76
C LEU A 104 -8.09 14.59 4.57
N ARG A 105 -8.97 14.76 3.57
CA ARG A 105 -10.00 13.78 3.23
C ARG A 105 -9.40 12.43 2.81
N TRP A 106 -8.32 12.43 2.02
CA TRP A 106 -7.64 11.21 1.56
C TRP A 106 -7.00 10.43 2.70
N TYR A 107 -6.45 11.10 3.73
CA TYR A 107 -5.91 10.40 4.91
C TYR A 107 -7.01 9.71 5.70
N THR A 108 -8.15 10.38 5.86
CA THR A 108 -9.27 9.81 6.65
C THR A 108 -9.89 8.63 5.92
N LEU A 109 -10.19 8.79 4.62
CA LEU A 109 -10.78 7.73 3.79
C LEU A 109 -9.78 6.58 3.57
N GLY A 110 -8.53 6.90 3.21
CA GLY A 110 -7.49 5.91 2.97
C GLY A 110 -7.13 5.13 4.23
N GLY A 111 -7.04 5.79 5.38
CA GLY A 111 -6.82 5.10 6.65
C GLY A 111 -7.97 4.18 7.05
N ALA A 112 -9.21 4.63 6.86
CA ALA A 112 -10.39 3.79 7.15
C ALA A 112 -10.47 2.58 6.20
N LEU A 113 -10.25 2.80 4.90
CA LEU A 113 -10.22 1.73 3.90
C LEU A 113 -9.08 0.75 4.18
N SER A 114 -7.90 1.25 4.54
CA SER A 114 -6.75 0.44 4.95
C SER A 114 -7.12 -0.46 6.13
N ILE A 115 -7.78 0.06 7.17
CA ILE A 115 -8.22 -0.76 8.31
C ILE A 115 -9.21 -1.84 7.86
N LEU A 116 -10.21 -1.49 7.04
CA LEU A 116 -11.23 -2.44 6.58
C LEU A 116 -10.60 -3.58 5.76
N ILE A 117 -9.73 -3.23 4.81
CA ILE A 117 -8.97 -4.20 4.01
C ILE A 117 -8.09 -5.06 4.92
N GLY A 118 -7.40 -4.43 5.87
CA GLY A 118 -6.51 -5.11 6.80
C GLY A 118 -7.23 -6.11 7.69
N VAL A 119 -8.39 -5.76 8.25
CA VAL A 119 -9.25 -6.68 9.02
C VAL A 119 -9.70 -7.84 8.14
N TYR A 120 -10.10 -7.57 6.89
CA TYR A 120 -10.55 -8.61 5.97
C TYR A 120 -9.42 -9.58 5.57
N LEU A 121 -8.20 -9.09 5.36
CA LEU A 121 -7.04 -9.94 5.06
C LEU A 121 -6.56 -10.71 6.29
N ALA A 122 -6.50 -10.04 7.45
CA ALA A 122 -6.06 -10.65 8.69
C ALA A 122 -6.98 -11.80 9.08
N GLY A 123 -8.30 -11.64 8.99
CA GLY A 123 -9.18 -12.74 9.38
C GLY A 123 -9.16 -13.93 8.44
N GLY A 124 -8.94 -13.73 7.14
CA GLY A 124 -8.62 -14.85 6.25
C GLY A 124 -7.27 -15.50 6.59
N GLY A 125 -6.25 -14.69 6.91
CA GLY A 125 -4.92 -15.17 7.27
C GLY A 125 -4.84 -15.91 8.62
N PHE A 126 -5.67 -15.53 9.60
CA PHE A 126 -5.78 -16.19 10.91
C PHE A 126 -6.82 -17.30 10.95
N GLY A 127 -7.57 -17.52 9.86
CA GLY A 127 -8.58 -18.58 9.76
C GLY A 127 -9.88 -18.30 10.51
N PHE A 128 -10.24 -17.02 10.71
CA PHE A 128 -11.54 -16.65 11.25
C PHE A 128 -12.69 -16.89 10.24
N TRP A 129 -12.39 -16.98 8.94
CA TRP A 129 -13.30 -17.36 7.85
C TRP A 129 -12.56 -17.95 6.64
#